data_AF-A0A2I0K398-F1
#
_entry.id   AF-A0A2I0K398-F1
#
_cell.length_a   1.000
_cell.length_b   1.000
_cell.length_c   1.000
_cell.angle_alpha   90.00
_cell.angle_beta   90.00
_cell.angle_gamma   90.00
#
_symmetry.space_group_name_H-M   'P 1'
#
loop_
_entity.id
_entity.type
_entity.pdbx_description
1 polymer ?
#
loop_
_entity_poly.entity_id
_entity_poly.type
_entity_poly.pdbx_seq_one_letter_code
_entity_poly.pdbx_strand_id
1 'polypeptide(L)'
;MPEENAFWTLVGIIEEYFEGYFTEEMIESQVDQLVFEELMRERFPKLVNHLDYLGVQVAWISGPWFLSIFINMIPWESVLRVWDVILFEGNRVMLFRTALALMELYGPAIVTTKDAGDAITLLQSLAGSTFDSSQLVLTACMGFLAVTEARLQELQEKHRPAVLEVIEERTRKGRVFKDSKGLASKLYSFKHDPEPLIEEKLHKAESEDTPVDADRSHSSNLEEFLAGDDSEVDSVPDLQEQVVWLKVELCTLLEEKRSAVLRAEELETALMELVKQDNRLQLSARVEQLEREVAELRQALADKREQEAQMIQVLMRVEQEQKLTEDARISAEHDLAAQKYAVHVLQ
;
A
#
# COMPACT_ATOMS: atom_id res chain seq x y z
N MET A 1 26.66 9.81 2.71
CA MET A 1 27.07 9.20 3.99
C MET A 1 27.66 7.82 3.68
N PRO A 2 28.78 7.39 4.30
CA PRO A 2 29.29 6.02 4.17
C PRO A 2 28.28 4.98 4.66
N GLU A 3 28.37 3.74 4.17
CA GLU A 3 27.43 2.65 4.50
C GLU A 3 27.33 2.37 6.01
N GLU A 4 28.46 2.24 6.69
CA GLU A 4 28.52 1.98 8.13
C GLU A 4 27.83 3.10 8.94
N ASN A 5 28.07 4.36 8.58
CA ASN A 5 27.42 5.49 9.24
C ASN A 5 25.91 5.48 8.98
N ALA A 6 25.47 5.09 7.77
CA ALA A 6 24.06 4.98 7.45
C ALA A 6 23.37 3.87 8.26
N PHE A 7 24.04 2.73 8.43
CA PHE A 7 23.57 1.64 9.28
C PHE A 7 23.39 2.10 10.74
N TRP A 8 24.42 2.67 11.35
CA TRP A 8 24.34 3.12 12.74
C TRP A 8 23.36 4.28 12.94
N THR A 9 23.22 5.16 11.96
CA THR A 9 22.19 6.21 11.99
C THR A 9 20.80 5.60 11.97
N LEU A 10 20.54 4.60 11.11
CA LEU A 10 19.25 3.91 11.06
C LEU A 10 18.95 3.17 12.36
N VAL A 11 19.94 2.49 12.95
CA VAL A 11 19.81 1.83 14.25
C VAL A 11 19.41 2.86 15.32
N GLY A 12 20.12 3.99 15.41
CA GLY A 12 19.79 5.05 16.37
C GLY A 12 18.38 5.60 16.18
N ILE A 13 17.94 5.84 14.94
CA ILE A 13 16.57 6.30 14.66
C ILE A 13 15.54 5.27 15.11
N ILE A 14 15.75 3.98 14.81
CA ILE A 14 14.81 2.92 15.18
C ILE A 14 14.74 2.74 16.68
N GLU A 15 15.88 2.72 17.37
CA GLU A 15 15.95 2.47 18.81
C GLU A 15 15.50 3.69 19.63
N GLU A 16 15.86 4.91 19.22
CA GLU A 16 15.55 6.12 19.99
C GLU A 16 14.18 6.72 19.64
N TYR A 17 13.80 6.76 18.35
CA TYR A 17 12.59 7.49 17.92
C TYR A 17 11.41 6.55 17.68
N PHE A 18 11.68 5.31 17.27
CA PHE A 18 10.68 4.31 16.85
C PHE A 18 10.76 3.03 17.69
N GLU A 19 11.11 3.15 18.97
CA GLU A 19 11.15 2.01 19.89
C GLU A 19 9.81 1.25 19.86
N GLY A 20 9.86 -0.07 19.64
CA GLY A 20 8.67 -0.93 19.59
C GLY A 20 7.81 -0.81 18.33
N TYR A 21 8.11 0.13 17.42
CA TYR A 21 7.28 0.44 16.23
C TYR A 21 7.27 -0.68 15.19
N PHE A 22 8.43 -1.29 14.95
CA PHE A 22 8.62 -2.34 13.93
C PHE A 22 8.68 -3.76 14.52
N THR A 23 7.96 -3.99 15.62
CA THR A 23 7.79 -5.32 16.23
C THR A 23 6.84 -6.21 15.41
N GLU A 24 6.83 -7.53 15.62
CA GLU A 24 5.93 -8.46 14.90
C GLU A 24 4.45 -8.09 15.07
N GLU A 25 4.08 -7.64 16.26
CA GLU A 25 2.71 -7.22 16.57
C GLU A 25 2.45 -5.75 16.22
N MET A 26 3.49 -4.97 15.90
CA MET A 26 3.41 -3.56 15.49
C MET A 26 2.54 -2.71 16.43
N ILE A 27 2.64 -2.93 17.75
CA ILE A 27 1.74 -2.33 18.74
C ILE A 27 1.81 -0.80 18.66
N GLU A 28 3.01 -0.20 18.73
CA GLU A 28 3.15 1.26 18.70
C GLU A 28 2.65 1.85 17.39
N SER A 29 2.86 1.14 16.26
CA SER A 29 2.34 1.58 14.97
C SER A 29 0.82 1.62 14.96
N GLN A 30 0.17 0.57 15.46
CA GLN A 30 -1.30 0.52 15.55
C GLN A 30 -1.84 1.59 16.51
N VAL A 31 -1.16 1.84 17.64
CA VAL A 31 -1.52 2.93 18.56
C VAL A 31 -1.43 4.28 17.86
N ASP A 32 -0.34 4.56 17.15
CA ASP A 32 -0.15 5.82 16.43
C ASP A 32 -1.21 6.02 15.33
N GLN A 33 -1.70 4.96 14.70
CA GLN A 33 -2.83 5.07 13.76
C GLN A 33 -4.12 5.53 14.45
N LEU A 34 -4.44 5.01 15.64
CA LEU A 34 -5.62 5.45 16.42
C LEU A 34 -5.47 6.88 16.92
N VAL A 35 -4.26 7.25 17.38
CA VAL A 35 -3.94 8.63 17.77
C VAL A 35 -4.13 9.58 16.59
N PHE A 36 -3.62 9.21 15.40
CA PHE A 36 -3.78 10.02 14.21
C PHE A 36 -5.25 10.14 13.77
N GLU A 37 -6.01 9.06 13.86
CA GLU A 37 -7.45 9.08 13.59
C GLU A 37 -8.20 10.03 14.55
N GLU A 38 -7.87 10.03 15.85
CA GLU A 38 -8.45 10.98 16.81
C GLU A 38 -8.12 12.43 16.44
N LEU A 39 -6.85 12.73 16.14
CA LEU A 39 -6.43 14.07 15.69
C LEU A 39 -7.16 14.50 14.40
N MET A 40 -7.36 13.56 13.47
CA MET A 40 -8.11 13.80 12.23
C MET A 40 -9.59 14.10 12.51
N ARG A 41 -10.24 13.36 13.44
CA ARG A 41 -11.64 13.62 13.81
C ARG A 41 -11.81 14.97 14.50
N GLU A 42 -10.84 15.38 15.30
CA GLU A 42 -10.84 16.71 15.92
C GLU A 42 -10.66 17.85 14.91
N ARG A 43 -9.69 17.71 13.98
CA ARG A 43 -9.29 18.79 13.08
C ARG A 43 -10.11 18.83 11.80
N PHE A 44 -10.47 17.67 11.25
CA PHE A 44 -11.15 17.53 9.97
C PHE A 44 -12.38 16.60 10.05
N PRO A 45 -13.35 16.87 10.94
CA PRO A 45 -14.49 15.98 11.15
C PRO A 45 -15.29 15.71 9.87
N LYS A 46 -15.41 16.70 8.98
CA LYS A 46 -16.09 16.55 7.68
C LYS A 46 -15.37 15.55 6.77
N LEU A 47 -14.04 15.61 6.73
CA LEU A 47 -13.23 14.71 5.91
C LEU A 47 -13.32 13.27 6.46
N VAL A 48 -13.18 13.10 7.77
CA VAL A 48 -13.26 11.76 8.37
C VAL A 48 -14.66 11.16 8.19
N ASN A 49 -15.73 11.93 8.40
CA ASN A 49 -17.09 11.45 8.15
C ASN A 49 -17.32 11.06 6.68
N HIS A 50 -16.68 11.75 5.73
CA HIS A 50 -16.72 11.39 4.32
C HIS A 50 -15.97 10.08 4.06
N LEU A 51 -14.77 9.91 4.62
CA LEU A 51 -14.01 8.66 4.53
C LEU A 51 -14.78 7.48 5.15
N ASP A 52 -15.41 7.69 6.31
CA ASP A 52 -16.27 6.70 6.97
C ASP A 52 -17.47 6.32 6.08
N TYR A 53 -18.11 7.30 5.43
CA TYR A 53 -19.20 7.05 4.47
C TYR A 53 -18.75 6.21 3.27
N LEU A 54 -17.52 6.43 2.80
CA LEU A 54 -16.92 5.64 1.73
C LEU A 54 -16.38 4.28 2.21
N GLY A 55 -16.40 4.00 3.51
CA GLY A 55 -15.83 2.78 4.10
C GLY A 55 -14.31 2.74 4.11
N VAL A 56 -13.64 3.90 4.03
CA VAL A 56 -12.18 4.03 4.05
C VAL A 56 -11.69 4.34 5.45
N GLN A 57 -10.91 3.43 6.04
CA GLN A 57 -10.26 3.68 7.32
C GLN A 57 -9.06 4.62 7.13
N VAL A 58 -8.89 5.58 8.04
CA VAL A 58 -7.75 6.52 8.02
C VAL A 58 -6.41 5.77 8.04
N ALA A 59 -6.35 4.63 8.73
CA ALA A 59 -5.17 3.77 8.80
C ALA A 59 -4.75 3.19 7.44
N TRP A 60 -5.69 2.95 6.50
CA TRP A 60 -5.34 2.41 5.17
C TRP A 60 -4.54 3.42 4.34
N ILE A 61 -4.75 4.70 4.61
CA ILE A 61 -4.07 5.80 3.95
C ILE A 61 -2.75 6.12 4.66
N SER A 62 -2.81 6.31 5.98
CA SER A 62 -1.70 6.85 6.77
C SER A 62 -0.69 5.79 7.25
N GLY A 63 -1.09 4.52 7.29
CA GLY A 63 -0.20 3.41 7.65
C GLY A 63 1.07 3.36 6.80
N PRO A 64 0.98 3.33 5.45
CA PRO A 64 2.14 3.38 4.57
C PRO A 64 3.02 4.60 4.80
N TRP A 65 2.44 5.76 5.11
CA TRP A 65 3.20 6.99 5.35
C TRP A 65 4.05 6.89 6.60
N PHE A 66 3.49 6.37 7.70
CA PHE A 66 4.22 6.31 8.96
C PHE A 66 5.26 5.19 8.94
N LEU A 67 4.93 4.03 8.36
CA LEU A 67 5.85 2.89 8.28
C LEU A 67 7.06 3.15 7.38
N SER A 68 6.90 3.96 6.34
CA SER A 68 7.99 4.37 5.46
C SER A 68 8.62 5.71 5.87
N ILE A 69 8.14 6.35 6.94
CA ILE A 69 8.57 7.70 7.34
C ILE A 69 8.51 8.65 6.11
N PHE A 70 7.41 8.57 5.37
CA PHE A 70 7.11 9.28 4.11
C PHE A 70 8.03 8.99 2.92
N ILE A 71 9.01 8.10 3.04
CA ILE A 71 9.86 7.71 1.91
C ILE A 71 9.00 7.10 0.80
N ASN A 72 9.19 7.56 -0.43
CA ASN A 72 8.40 7.19 -1.62
C ASN A 72 6.91 7.56 -1.59
N MET A 73 6.45 8.32 -0.59
CA MET A 73 5.04 8.77 -0.50
C MET A 73 4.84 10.21 -0.99
N ILE A 74 5.88 11.04 -0.87
CA ILE A 74 5.94 12.44 -1.33
C ILE A 74 7.24 12.66 -2.12
N PRO A 75 7.39 13.74 -2.89
CA PRO A 75 8.62 14.05 -3.62
C PRO A 75 9.86 14.08 -2.72
N TRP A 76 11.00 13.67 -3.27
CA TRP A 76 12.24 13.45 -2.53
C TRP A 76 12.70 14.71 -1.77
N GLU A 77 12.55 15.88 -2.39
CA GLU A 77 12.87 17.17 -1.77
C GLU A 77 12.02 17.41 -0.52
N SER A 78 10.74 17.02 -0.54
CA SER A 78 9.82 17.12 0.60
C SER A 78 10.18 16.10 1.69
N VAL A 79 10.54 14.87 1.30
CA VAL A 79 11.02 13.84 2.24
C VAL A 79 12.23 14.35 3.02
N LEU A 80 13.25 14.88 2.34
CA LEU A 80 14.46 15.39 2.98
C LEU A 80 14.14 16.48 4.02
N ARG A 81 13.23 17.41 3.70
CA ARG A 81 12.85 18.49 4.62
C ARG A 81 12.07 18.00 5.84
N VAL A 82 11.22 16.99 5.67
CA VAL A 82 10.52 16.33 6.79
C VAL A 82 11.54 15.60 7.68
N TRP A 83 12.48 14.88 7.07
CA TRP A 83 13.54 14.16 7.78
C TRP A 83 14.50 15.10 8.53
N ASP A 84 14.86 16.25 7.97
CA ASP A 84 15.65 17.27 8.67
C ASP A 84 14.99 17.65 10.02
N VAL A 85 13.66 17.81 10.03
CA VAL A 85 12.92 18.17 11.24
C VAL A 85 12.80 16.99 12.20
N ILE A 86 12.56 15.76 11.71
CA ILE A 86 12.53 14.56 12.55
C ILE A 86 13.87 14.38 13.29
N LEU A 87 14.99 14.49 12.58
CA LEU A 87 16.32 14.35 13.15
C LEU A 87 16.68 15.50 14.10
N PHE A 88 16.12 16.69 13.88
CA PHE A 88 16.32 17.84 14.75
C PHE A 88 15.47 17.78 16.03
N GLU A 89 14.19 17.42 15.92
CA GLU A 89 13.27 17.28 17.07
C GLU A 89 13.57 16.02 17.89
N GLY A 90 14.07 14.95 17.24
CA GLY A 90 14.44 13.70 17.90
C GLY A 90 13.24 12.84 18.33
N ASN A 91 12.07 13.02 17.71
CA ASN A 91 10.86 12.27 18.03
C ASN A 91 9.92 12.14 16.81
N ARG A 92 8.78 11.46 17.00
CA ARG A 92 7.80 11.14 15.95
C ARG A 92 6.79 12.27 15.66
N VAL A 93 6.84 13.40 16.36
CA VAL A 93 5.82 14.47 16.26
C VAL A 93 5.65 14.95 14.81
N MET A 94 6.77 15.09 14.10
CA MET A 94 6.76 15.55 12.71
C MET A 94 6.00 14.61 11.76
N LEU A 95 5.87 13.31 12.05
CA LEU A 95 5.03 12.41 11.25
C LEU A 95 3.56 12.81 11.26
N PHE A 96 3.03 13.05 12.46
CA PHE A 96 1.64 13.45 12.66
C PHE A 96 1.37 14.82 12.05
N ARG A 97 2.27 15.78 12.26
CA ARG A 97 2.15 17.13 11.69
C ARG A 97 2.17 17.10 10.17
N THR A 98 3.06 16.30 9.57
CA THR A 98 3.15 16.15 8.11
C THR A 98 1.88 15.50 7.55
N ALA A 99 1.39 14.43 8.17
CA ALA A 99 0.16 13.76 7.73
C ALA A 99 -1.06 14.69 7.84
N LEU A 100 -1.20 15.45 8.93
CA LEU A 100 -2.26 16.45 9.09
C LEU A 100 -2.15 17.57 8.05
N ALA A 101 -0.94 18.02 7.72
CA ALA A 101 -0.73 19.03 6.68
C ALA A 101 -1.13 18.53 5.29
N LEU A 102 -0.81 17.27 4.93
CA LEU A 102 -1.28 16.67 3.68
C LEU A 102 -2.82 16.59 3.64
N MET A 103 -3.45 16.27 4.77
CA MET A 103 -4.92 16.25 4.88
C MET A 103 -5.53 17.64 4.80
N GLU A 104 -4.86 18.67 5.31
CA GLU A 104 -5.30 20.06 5.16
C GLU A 104 -5.23 20.52 3.70
N LEU A 105 -4.13 20.19 3.02
CA LEU A 105 -3.90 20.57 1.63
C LEU A 105 -4.86 19.86 0.67
N TYR A 106 -5.10 18.57 0.88
CA TYR A 106 -5.82 17.72 -0.09
C TYR A 106 -7.21 17.27 0.36
N GLY A 107 -7.54 17.43 1.64
CA GLY A 107 -8.86 17.13 2.20
C GLY A 107 -10.03 17.72 1.40
N PRO A 108 -9.98 19.00 0.96
CA PRO A 108 -11.04 19.58 0.13
C PRO A 108 -11.29 18.82 -1.17
N ALA A 109 -10.26 18.27 -1.81
CA ALA A 109 -10.38 17.47 -3.03
C ALA A 109 -10.92 16.06 -2.73
N ILE A 110 -10.45 15.44 -1.64
CA ILE A 110 -10.89 14.10 -1.23
C ILE A 110 -12.40 14.08 -0.91
N VAL A 111 -12.95 15.14 -0.31
CA VAL A 111 -14.40 15.22 -0.02
C VAL A 111 -15.27 15.23 -1.29
N THR A 112 -14.69 15.47 -2.47
CA THR A 112 -15.44 15.44 -3.74
C THR A 112 -15.56 14.05 -4.36
N THR A 113 -14.84 13.05 -3.85
CA THR A 113 -14.85 11.69 -4.40
C THR A 113 -16.12 10.94 -3.99
N LYS A 114 -16.48 9.90 -4.76
CA LYS A 114 -17.74 9.16 -4.59
C LYS A 114 -17.56 7.72 -4.14
N ASP A 115 -16.35 7.19 -4.26
CA ASP A 115 -16.01 5.83 -3.84
C ASP A 115 -14.61 5.79 -3.20
N ALA A 116 -14.34 4.69 -2.53
CA ALA A 116 -13.08 4.44 -1.81
C ALA A 116 -11.85 4.43 -2.73
N GLY A 117 -11.97 3.86 -3.92
CA GLY A 117 -10.86 3.73 -4.87
C GLY A 117 -10.42 5.09 -5.41
N ASP A 118 -11.39 5.93 -5.78
CA ASP A 118 -11.17 7.31 -6.19
C ASP A 118 -10.51 8.14 -5.09
N ALA A 119 -10.98 8.02 -3.84
CA ALA A 119 -10.40 8.74 -2.70
C ALA A 119 -8.93 8.38 -2.48
N ILE A 120 -8.61 7.09 -2.47
CA ILE A 120 -7.24 6.59 -2.23
C ILE A 120 -6.33 6.97 -3.40
N THR A 121 -6.76 6.76 -4.64
CA THR A 121 -5.97 7.04 -5.84
C THR A 121 -5.69 8.54 -5.98
N LEU A 122 -6.71 9.38 -5.75
CA LEU A 122 -6.56 10.83 -5.79
C LEU A 122 -5.55 11.30 -4.74
N LEU A 123 -5.67 10.82 -3.50
CA LEU A 123 -4.75 11.20 -2.44
C LEU A 123 -3.31 10.76 -2.74
N GLN A 124 -3.09 9.53 -3.22
CA GLN A 124 -1.77 9.05 -3.60
C GLN A 124 -1.16 9.91 -4.72
N SER A 125 -1.96 10.28 -5.72
CA SER A 125 -1.54 11.17 -6.82
C SER A 125 -1.17 12.57 -6.32
N LEU A 126 -1.98 13.16 -5.44
CA LEU A 126 -1.75 14.50 -4.90
C LEU A 126 -0.55 14.55 -3.95
N ALA A 127 -0.42 13.56 -3.06
CA ALA A 127 0.73 13.41 -2.17
C ALA A 127 2.03 13.21 -2.98
N GLY A 128 2.00 12.37 -4.02
CA GLY A 128 3.14 12.20 -4.94
C GLY A 128 3.48 13.45 -5.75
N SER A 129 2.57 14.42 -5.83
CA SER A 129 2.76 15.70 -6.55
C SER A 129 3.02 16.89 -5.60
N THR A 130 3.26 16.65 -4.31
CA THR A 130 3.53 17.69 -3.30
C THR A 130 4.95 18.25 -3.41
N PHE A 131 5.24 19.02 -4.47
CA PHE A 131 6.59 19.52 -4.75
C PHE A 131 7.02 20.72 -3.90
N ASP A 132 6.07 21.45 -3.29
CA ASP A 132 6.41 22.58 -2.43
C ASP A 132 6.77 22.11 -1.01
N SER A 133 8.01 21.65 -0.86
CA SER A 133 8.56 21.16 0.40
C SER A 133 8.59 22.23 1.49
N SER A 134 8.75 23.51 1.12
CA SER A 134 8.76 24.62 2.07
C SER A 134 7.37 24.87 2.63
N GLN A 135 6.35 24.89 1.75
CA GLN A 135 4.97 25.06 2.18
C GLN A 135 4.46 23.86 2.99
N LEU A 136 4.85 22.64 2.63
CA LEU A 136 4.50 21.45 3.41
C LEU A 136 5.03 21.55 4.84
N VAL A 137 6.35 21.81 5.01
CA VAL A 137 6.95 21.91 6.34
C VAL A 137 6.42 23.12 7.11
N LEU A 138 6.19 24.26 6.45
CA LEU A 138 5.59 25.43 7.09
C LEU A 138 4.19 25.11 7.62
N THR A 139 3.35 24.47 6.80
CA THR A 139 1.99 24.06 7.19
C THR A 139 2.02 23.04 8.32
N ALA A 140 2.90 22.04 8.24
CA ALA A 140 3.08 21.03 9.29
C ALA A 140 3.51 21.66 10.62
N CYS A 141 4.59 22.45 10.62
CA CYS A 141 5.17 23.02 11.83
C CYS A 141 4.28 24.12 12.43
N MET A 142 3.69 25.00 11.62
CA MET A 142 2.92 26.16 12.11
C MET A 142 1.43 25.86 12.27
N GLY A 143 0.82 25.07 11.38
CA GLY A 143 -0.61 24.73 11.43
C GLY A 143 -0.97 23.72 12.54
N PHE A 144 0.03 22.97 13.01
CA PHE A 144 -0.14 21.89 13.99
C PHE A 144 0.82 21.99 15.18
N LEU A 145 1.16 23.22 15.59
CA LEU A 145 1.95 23.51 16.81
C LEU A 145 1.41 22.81 18.07
N ALA A 146 0.08 22.67 18.17
CA ALA A 146 -0.58 22.00 19.30
C ALA A 146 -0.37 20.48 19.34
N VAL A 147 0.16 19.88 18.26
CA VAL A 147 0.62 18.48 18.27
C VAL A 147 2.03 18.51 18.84
N THR A 148 2.14 18.20 20.12
CA THR A 148 3.39 18.14 20.88
C THR A 148 3.66 16.70 21.32
N GLU A 149 4.90 16.40 21.69
CA GLU A 149 5.27 15.07 22.17
C GLU A 149 4.45 14.64 23.40
N ALA A 150 4.28 15.54 24.38
CA ALA A 150 3.48 15.28 25.57
C ALA A 150 2.02 14.92 25.21
N ARG A 151 1.42 15.66 24.27
CA ARG A 151 0.06 15.38 23.81
C ARG A 151 -0.04 14.04 23.09
N LEU A 152 0.96 13.68 22.29
CA LEU A 152 0.98 12.38 21.63
C LEU A 152 1.13 11.25 22.64
N GLN A 153 1.97 11.41 23.66
CA GLN A 153 2.11 10.42 24.75
C GLN A 153 0.78 10.21 25.49
N GLU A 154 0.07 11.29 25.86
CA GLU A 154 -1.25 11.21 26.49
C GLU A 154 -2.26 10.42 25.64
N LEU A 155 -2.30 10.69 24.32
CA LEU A 155 -3.19 9.98 23.40
C LEU A 155 -2.75 8.53 23.17
N GLN A 156 -1.45 8.25 23.14
CA GLN A 156 -0.91 6.90 23.02
C GLN A 156 -1.29 6.05 24.24
N GLU A 157 -1.13 6.58 25.47
CA GLU A 157 -1.54 5.92 26.71
C GLU A 157 -3.04 5.61 26.73
N LYS A 158 -3.85 6.52 26.19
CA LYS A 158 -5.30 6.33 26.05
C LYS A 158 -5.67 5.18 25.12
N HIS A 159 -5.00 5.04 23.97
CA HIS A 159 -5.36 4.06 22.92
C HIS A 159 -4.67 2.69 23.06
N ARG A 160 -3.52 2.64 23.74
CA ARG A 160 -2.72 1.42 23.94
C ARG A 160 -3.52 0.22 24.46
N PRO A 161 -4.40 0.34 25.47
CA PRO A 161 -5.16 -0.79 25.98
C PRO A 161 -6.07 -1.43 24.92
N ALA A 162 -6.69 -0.62 24.05
CA ALA A 162 -7.58 -1.11 23.01
C ALA A 162 -6.83 -1.96 21.97
N VAL A 163 -5.60 -1.56 21.61
CA VAL A 163 -4.75 -2.33 20.68
C VAL A 163 -4.34 -3.66 21.31
N LEU A 164 -3.94 -3.66 22.58
CA LEU A 164 -3.56 -4.88 23.30
C LEU A 164 -4.73 -5.87 23.40
N GLU A 165 -5.94 -5.39 23.69
CA GLU A 165 -7.14 -6.23 23.74
C GLU A 165 -7.42 -6.90 22.38
N VAL A 166 -7.31 -6.14 21.28
CA VAL A 166 -7.49 -6.67 19.92
C VAL A 166 -6.45 -7.75 19.60
N ILE A 167 -5.19 -7.55 19.98
CA ILE A 167 -4.11 -8.53 19.78
C ILE A 167 -4.35 -9.78 20.64
N GLU A 168 -4.72 -9.63 21.91
CA GLU A 168 -5.05 -10.76 22.79
C GLU A 168 -6.24 -11.55 22.24
N GLU A 169 -7.26 -10.88 21.71
CA GLU A 169 -8.41 -11.56 21.11
C GLU A 169 -8.02 -12.33 19.86
N ARG A 170 -7.15 -11.77 19.01
CA ARG A 170 -6.61 -12.43 17.81
C ARG A 170 -5.77 -13.65 18.19
N THR A 171 -4.88 -13.52 19.17
CA THR A 171 -4.03 -14.64 19.62
C THR A 171 -4.88 -15.74 20.27
N ARG A 172 -5.91 -15.40 21.05
CA ARG A 172 -6.88 -16.34 21.63
C ARG A 172 -7.67 -17.08 20.56
N LYS A 173 -8.24 -16.37 19.57
CA LYS A 173 -8.97 -16.97 18.44
C LYS A 173 -8.06 -17.89 17.61
N GLY A 174 -6.81 -17.48 17.40
CA GLY A 174 -5.78 -18.29 16.71
C GLY A 174 -5.45 -19.59 17.45
N ARG A 175 -5.37 -19.57 18.78
CA ARG A 175 -5.17 -20.78 19.60
C ARG A 175 -6.37 -21.72 19.53
N VAL A 176 -7.60 -21.20 19.66
CA VAL A 176 -8.83 -22.01 19.54
C VAL A 176 -8.92 -22.69 18.16
N PHE A 177 -8.51 -22.02 17.09
CA PHE A 177 -8.47 -22.61 15.75
C PHE A 177 -7.35 -23.67 15.58
N LYS A 178 -6.24 -23.54 16.31
CA LYS A 178 -5.16 -24.54 16.36
C LYS A 178 -5.58 -25.77 17.18
N ASP A 179 -6.29 -25.56 18.29
CA ASP A 179 -6.81 -26.61 19.16
C ASP A 179 -7.95 -27.39 18.51
N SER A 180 -8.80 -26.73 17.71
CA SER A 180 -9.85 -27.40 16.91
C SER A 180 -9.28 -28.23 15.77
N LYS A 181 -8.17 -27.81 15.14
CA LYS A 181 -7.39 -28.67 14.22
C LYS A 181 -6.75 -29.86 14.94
N GLY A 182 -6.31 -29.69 16.19
CA GLY A 182 -5.84 -30.79 17.05
C GLY A 182 -6.94 -31.80 17.40
N LEU A 183 -8.18 -31.34 17.60
CA LEU A 183 -9.37 -32.18 17.74
C LEU A 183 -9.75 -32.87 16.43
N ALA A 184 -9.62 -32.20 15.28
CA ALA A 184 -9.83 -32.80 13.96
C ALA A 184 -8.82 -33.93 13.67
N SER A 185 -7.54 -33.78 14.05
CA SER A 185 -6.56 -34.86 13.97
C SER A 185 -6.84 -36.03 14.92
N LYS A 186 -7.50 -35.80 16.06
CA LYS A 186 -7.98 -36.86 16.97
C LYS A 186 -9.28 -37.52 16.50
N LEU A 187 -10.09 -36.82 15.70
CA LEU A 187 -11.30 -37.36 15.08
C LEU A 187 -10.99 -38.14 13.79
N TYR A 188 -9.92 -37.77 13.07
CA TYR A 188 -9.41 -38.53 11.92
C TYR A 188 -8.61 -39.79 12.32
N SER A 189 -8.18 -39.94 13.57
CA SER A 189 -7.56 -41.18 14.06
C SER A 189 -8.58 -42.26 14.49
N PHE A 190 -9.87 -42.05 14.23
CA PHE A 190 -10.92 -43.02 14.55
C PHE A 190 -11.72 -43.37 13.31
N LYS A 191 -11.13 -44.19 12.42
CA LYS A 191 -11.78 -45.38 11.84
C LYS A 191 -10.85 -46.21 10.95
N HIS A 192 -10.60 -47.42 11.45
CA HIS A 192 -10.28 -48.70 10.80
C HIS A 192 -9.01 -48.86 9.97
N ASP A 193 -8.03 -49.55 10.57
CA ASP A 193 -7.23 -50.53 9.84
C ASP A 193 -8.06 -51.82 9.64
N PRO A 194 -8.17 -52.34 8.41
CA PRO A 194 -8.62 -53.70 8.14
C PRO A 194 -7.42 -54.60 7.88
N GLU A 195 -7.19 -55.65 8.68
CA GLU A 195 -6.29 -56.75 8.29
C GLU A 195 -6.37 -57.92 9.29
N PRO A 196 -6.01 -59.15 8.93
CA PRO A 196 -6.58 -60.01 7.89
C PRO A 196 -7.02 -61.38 8.47
N LEU A 197 -7.72 -62.17 7.64
CA LEU A 197 -8.04 -63.58 7.89
C LEU A 197 -6.77 -64.41 8.16
N ILE A 198 -6.69 -65.03 9.33
CA ILE A 198 -5.78 -66.16 9.62
C ILE A 198 -6.61 -67.32 10.16
N GLU A 199 -6.35 -68.48 9.55
CA GLU A 199 -6.90 -69.81 9.80
C GLU A 199 -6.97 -70.19 11.29
N GLU A 200 -8.17 -70.50 11.80
CA GLU A 200 -8.32 -71.28 13.03
C GLU A 200 -8.43 -72.77 12.69
N LYS A 201 -7.41 -73.52 13.14
CA LYS A 201 -7.42 -74.98 13.18
C LYS A 201 -8.48 -75.47 14.15
N LEU A 202 -9.40 -76.25 13.61
CA LEU A 202 -10.27 -77.18 14.31
C LEU A 202 -9.43 -78.29 14.98
N HIS A 203 -9.33 -78.27 16.31
CA HIS A 203 -9.08 -79.48 17.10
C HIS A 203 -10.35 -79.80 17.90
N LYS A 204 -11.00 -80.90 17.51
CA LYS A 204 -11.99 -81.62 18.33
C LYS A 204 -11.27 -82.29 19.50
N ALA A 205 -11.79 -82.12 20.71
CA ALA A 205 -11.76 -83.13 21.78
C ALA A 205 -13.04 -82.98 22.62
N GLU A 206 -13.52 -84.12 23.11
CA GLU A 206 -14.88 -84.44 23.53
C GLU A 206 -15.25 -84.05 24.98
N SER A 207 -16.53 -84.34 25.31
CA SER A 207 -17.16 -84.60 26.63
C SER A 207 -17.68 -83.36 27.39
N GLU A 208 -19.00 -83.16 27.48
CA GLU A 208 -20.03 -83.78 28.37
C GLU A 208 -20.44 -82.74 29.45
N ASP A 209 -21.63 -82.14 29.33
CA ASP A 209 -22.78 -82.34 30.23
C ASP A 209 -23.90 -81.28 30.06
N THR A 210 -25.12 -81.79 30.04
CA THR A 210 -26.47 -81.16 30.03
C THR A 210 -26.89 -80.59 31.42
N PRO A 211 -28.12 -80.02 31.67
CA PRO A 211 -29.16 -79.40 30.81
C PRO A 211 -29.91 -78.15 31.44
N VAL A 212 -31.01 -77.72 30.75
CA VAL A 212 -32.26 -76.97 31.15
C VAL A 212 -32.17 -75.49 31.58
N ASP A 213 -33.09 -74.54 31.31
CA ASP A 213 -34.54 -74.44 30.97
C ASP A 213 -34.77 -73.18 30.09
N ALA A 214 -35.55 -73.18 29.00
CA ALA A 214 -37.01 -73.02 28.88
C ALA A 214 -37.59 -71.71 29.46
N ASP A 215 -37.93 -70.74 28.58
CA ASP A 215 -39.35 -70.32 28.46
C ASP A 215 -39.66 -69.62 27.13
N ARG A 216 -40.81 -69.97 26.57
CA ARG A 216 -41.39 -69.52 25.29
C ARG A 216 -42.83 -69.11 25.60
N SER A 217 -43.27 -67.94 25.16
CA SER A 217 -44.71 -67.69 25.01
C SER A 217 -45.00 -67.00 23.67
N HIS A 218 -45.51 -67.81 22.76
CA HIS A 218 -46.17 -67.49 21.50
C HIS A 218 -47.55 -66.85 21.74
N SER A 219 -48.08 -66.09 20.77
CA SER A 219 -49.26 -66.50 20.00
C SER A 219 -49.81 -65.34 19.15
N SER A 220 -50.05 -65.65 17.89
CA SER A 220 -50.52 -64.80 16.80
C SER A 220 -52.04 -64.90 16.59
N ASN A 221 -52.55 -64.01 15.72
CA ASN A 221 -53.78 -64.09 14.89
C ASN A 221 -55.11 -63.79 15.58
N LEU A 222 -56.15 -63.24 14.93
CA LEU A 222 -56.42 -62.56 13.65
C LEU A 222 -57.95 -62.28 13.69
N GLU A 223 -58.42 -61.27 12.93
CA GLU A 223 -59.82 -60.90 12.64
C GLU A 223 -60.57 -60.09 13.72
N GLU A 224 -61.41 -59.11 13.42
CA GLU A 224 -61.77 -58.33 12.22
C GLU A 224 -62.95 -57.47 12.71
N PHE A 225 -62.90 -56.15 12.57
CA PHE A 225 -64.12 -55.34 12.47
C PHE A 225 -63.81 -54.02 11.76
N LEU A 226 -64.36 -53.91 10.56
CA LEU A 226 -64.25 -52.79 9.63
C LEU A 226 -64.99 -51.55 10.15
N ALA A 227 -64.40 -50.36 9.96
CA ALA A 227 -65.07 -49.22 9.33
C ALA A 227 -64.15 -47.98 9.26
N GLY A 228 -63.89 -47.51 8.04
CA GLY A 228 -64.05 -46.09 7.72
C GLY A 228 -62.80 -45.20 7.66
N ASP A 229 -62.47 -44.85 6.42
CA ASP A 229 -62.23 -43.48 5.92
C ASP A 229 -60.80 -43.12 5.45
N ASP A 230 -60.77 -42.62 4.23
CA ASP A 230 -59.63 -42.27 3.41
C ASP A 230 -58.82 -41.09 3.96
N SER A 231 -57.50 -41.19 3.94
CA SER A 231 -56.66 -40.03 3.60
C SER A 231 -55.30 -40.50 3.08
N GLU A 232 -55.01 -40.11 1.85
CA GLU A 232 -53.68 -40.07 1.28
C GLU A 232 -52.73 -39.33 2.24
N VAL A 233 -51.71 -40.01 2.74
CA VAL A 233 -50.56 -39.36 3.38
C VAL A 233 -49.34 -39.64 2.50
N ASP A 234 -49.07 -38.65 1.66
CA ASP A 234 -47.80 -38.45 0.98
C ASP A 234 -46.67 -38.56 2.03
N SER A 235 -45.84 -39.59 1.91
CA SER A 235 -44.79 -39.87 2.87
C SER A 235 -43.64 -38.87 2.67
N VAL A 236 -43.66 -37.81 3.48
CA VAL A 236 -42.58 -36.81 3.61
C VAL A 236 -41.23 -37.54 3.76
N PRO A 237 -40.18 -37.18 3.00
CA PRO A 237 -38.87 -37.83 3.13
C PRO A 237 -38.32 -37.66 4.54
N ASP A 238 -37.70 -38.71 5.08
CA ASP A 238 -37.13 -38.71 6.42
C ASP A 238 -36.24 -37.47 6.66
N LEU A 239 -36.47 -36.77 7.76
CA LEU A 239 -35.78 -35.50 8.07
C LEU A 239 -34.25 -35.68 8.09
N GLN A 240 -33.79 -36.89 8.41
CA GLN A 240 -32.39 -37.25 8.41
C GLN A 240 -31.78 -37.26 6.99
N GLU A 241 -32.51 -37.73 5.98
CA GLU A 241 -32.08 -37.75 4.58
C GLU A 241 -32.00 -36.34 4.00
N GLN A 242 -32.95 -35.47 4.36
CA GLN A 242 -32.94 -34.05 3.95
C GLN A 242 -31.72 -33.32 4.52
N VAL A 243 -31.35 -33.60 5.77
CA VAL A 243 -30.15 -33.03 6.41
C VAL A 243 -28.87 -33.53 5.73
N VAL A 244 -28.81 -34.80 5.34
CA VAL A 244 -27.65 -35.34 4.61
C VAL A 244 -27.54 -34.69 3.23
N TRP A 245 -28.66 -34.54 2.51
CA TRP A 245 -28.69 -33.89 1.21
C TRP A 245 -28.22 -32.42 1.29
N LEU A 246 -28.75 -31.66 2.24
CA LEU A 246 -28.34 -30.26 2.45
C LEU A 246 -26.86 -30.12 2.83
N LYS A 247 -26.30 -31.08 3.55
CA LYS A 247 -24.85 -31.09 3.86
C LYS A 247 -24.00 -31.34 2.62
N VAL A 248 -24.41 -32.27 1.77
CA VAL A 248 -23.72 -32.54 0.50
C VAL A 248 -23.78 -31.29 -0.37
N GLU A 249 -24.98 -30.72 -0.54
CA GLU A 249 -25.20 -29.51 -1.35
C GLU A 249 -24.39 -28.31 -0.85
N LEU A 250 -24.33 -28.11 0.47
CA LEU A 250 -23.50 -27.06 1.06
C LEU A 250 -22.00 -27.28 0.78
N CYS A 251 -21.53 -28.52 0.83
CA CYS A 251 -20.14 -28.85 0.50
C CYS A 251 -19.84 -28.57 -0.99
N THR A 252 -20.73 -28.96 -1.90
CA THR A 252 -20.58 -28.68 -3.33
C THR A 252 -20.52 -27.17 -3.58
N LEU A 253 -21.43 -26.40 -2.99
CA LEU A 253 -21.45 -24.95 -3.13
C LEU A 253 -20.20 -24.26 -2.53
N LEU A 254 -19.66 -24.80 -1.43
CA LEU A 254 -18.42 -24.28 -0.84
C LEU A 254 -17.20 -24.56 -1.74
N GLU A 255 -17.14 -25.74 -2.36
CA GLU A 255 -16.09 -26.08 -3.33
C GLU A 255 -16.19 -25.25 -4.60
N GLU A 256 -17.40 -25.06 -5.13
CA GLU A 256 -17.64 -24.18 -6.28
C GLU A 256 -17.24 -22.74 -5.97
N LYS A 257 -17.64 -22.20 -4.81
CA LYS A 257 -17.21 -20.87 -4.34
C LYS A 257 -15.70 -20.76 -4.25
N ARG A 258 -15.04 -21.75 -3.64
CA ARG A 258 -13.57 -21.77 -3.51
C ARG A 258 -12.89 -21.79 -4.88
N SER A 259 -13.40 -22.59 -5.81
CA SER A 259 -12.87 -22.67 -7.18
C SER A 259 -13.08 -21.36 -7.96
N ALA A 260 -14.19 -20.66 -7.73
CA ALA A 260 -14.46 -19.37 -8.35
C ALA A 260 -13.53 -18.27 -7.80
N VAL A 261 -13.24 -18.28 -6.50
CA VAL A 261 -12.28 -17.35 -5.88
C VAL A 261 -10.88 -17.54 -6.46
N LEU A 262 -10.39 -18.78 -6.55
CA LEU A 262 -9.07 -19.06 -7.15
C LEU A 262 -8.99 -18.58 -8.61
N ARG A 263 -10.03 -18.82 -9.41
CA ARG A 263 -10.09 -18.32 -10.80
C ARG A 263 -10.08 -16.79 -10.87
N ALA A 264 -10.69 -16.10 -9.91
CA ALA A 264 -10.67 -14.65 -9.86
C ALA A 264 -9.26 -14.11 -9.52
N GLU A 265 -8.56 -14.74 -8.56
CA GLU A 265 -7.18 -14.38 -8.20
C GLU A 265 -6.21 -14.62 -9.38
N GLU A 266 -6.37 -15.73 -10.13
CA GLU A 266 -5.59 -16.00 -11.35
C GLU A 266 -5.84 -14.95 -12.45
N LEU A 267 -7.08 -14.50 -12.62
CA LEU A 267 -7.42 -13.44 -13.58
C LEU A 267 -6.85 -12.08 -13.15
N GLU A 268 -6.89 -11.77 -11.86
CA GLU A 268 -6.36 -10.51 -11.32
C GLU A 268 -4.83 -10.44 -11.50
N THR A 269 -4.12 -11.54 -11.21
CA THR A 269 -2.68 -11.63 -11.43
C THR A 269 -2.31 -11.50 -12.91
N ALA A 270 -3.04 -12.18 -13.82
CA ALA A 270 -2.85 -12.04 -15.26
C ALA A 270 -3.11 -10.61 -15.77
N LEU A 271 -4.14 -9.94 -15.24
CA LEU A 271 -4.44 -8.55 -15.60
C LEU A 271 -3.35 -7.58 -15.11
N MET A 272 -2.85 -7.76 -13.88
CA MET A 272 -1.71 -6.98 -13.37
C MET A 272 -0.46 -7.16 -14.25
N GLU A 273 -0.16 -8.38 -14.69
CA GLU A 273 0.97 -8.64 -15.58
C GLU A 273 0.80 -7.97 -16.94
N LEU A 274 -0.42 -8.02 -17.52
CA LEU A 274 -0.73 -7.40 -18.81
C LEU A 274 -0.60 -5.87 -18.72
N VAL A 275 -1.19 -5.24 -17.70
CA VAL A 275 -1.08 -3.79 -17.46
C VAL A 275 0.39 -3.38 -17.25
N LYS A 276 1.17 -4.17 -16.52
CA LYS A 276 2.60 -3.92 -16.32
C LYS A 276 3.39 -3.99 -17.62
N GLN A 277 3.10 -4.97 -18.48
CA GLN A 277 3.74 -5.09 -19.79
C GLN A 277 3.35 -3.93 -20.72
N ASP A 278 2.07 -3.56 -20.77
CA ASP A 278 1.60 -2.44 -21.59
C ASP A 278 2.23 -1.12 -21.15
N ASN A 279 2.22 -0.83 -19.84
CA ASN A 279 2.90 0.34 -19.29
C ASN A 279 4.41 0.35 -19.62
N ARG A 280 5.09 -0.79 -19.54
CA ARG A 280 6.51 -0.89 -19.89
C ARG A 280 6.74 -0.58 -21.37
N LEU A 281 5.90 -1.07 -22.27
CA LEU A 281 6.00 -0.80 -23.70
C LEU A 281 5.74 0.68 -24.00
N GLN A 282 4.67 1.26 -23.45
CA GLN A 282 4.35 2.68 -23.62
C GLN A 282 5.47 3.58 -23.09
N LEU A 283 6.00 3.30 -21.90
CA LEU A 283 7.12 4.04 -21.32
C LEU A 283 8.38 3.91 -22.19
N SER A 284 8.69 2.69 -22.68
CA SER A 284 9.86 2.49 -23.56
C SER A 284 9.76 3.28 -24.87
N ALA A 285 8.57 3.29 -25.50
CA ALA A 285 8.32 4.07 -26.70
C ALA A 285 8.44 5.59 -26.44
N ARG A 286 7.96 6.05 -25.27
CA ARG A 286 8.05 7.46 -24.89
C ARG A 286 9.50 7.89 -24.62
N VAL A 287 10.30 7.03 -23.97
CA VAL A 287 11.73 7.26 -23.76
C VAL A 287 12.45 7.37 -25.11
N GLU A 288 12.23 6.43 -26.03
CA GLU A 288 12.86 6.46 -27.35
C GLU A 288 12.47 7.70 -28.16
N GLN A 289 11.23 8.19 -28.02
CA GLN A 289 10.81 9.46 -28.62
C GLN A 289 11.57 10.66 -28.02
N LEU A 290 11.65 10.74 -26.69
CA LEU A 290 12.34 11.85 -26.01
C LEU A 290 13.84 11.84 -26.32
N GLU A 291 14.46 10.66 -26.42
CA GLU A 291 15.87 10.54 -26.81
C GLU A 291 16.12 11.09 -28.22
N ARG A 292 15.20 10.83 -29.17
CA ARG A 292 15.25 11.42 -30.53
C ARG A 292 15.10 12.94 -30.50
N GLU A 293 14.11 13.47 -29.77
CA GLU A 293 13.90 14.92 -29.63
C GLU A 293 15.13 15.61 -28.99
N VAL A 294 15.73 15.00 -27.96
CA VAL A 294 16.96 15.52 -27.34
C VAL A 294 18.14 15.50 -28.30
N ALA A 295 18.29 14.45 -29.12
CA ALA A 295 19.34 14.37 -30.12
C ALA A 295 19.19 15.47 -31.19
N GLU A 296 17.98 15.70 -31.68
CA GLU A 296 17.67 16.78 -32.64
C GLU A 296 17.97 18.17 -32.05
N LEU A 297 17.55 18.41 -30.80
CA LEU A 297 17.83 19.69 -30.12
C LEU A 297 19.33 19.90 -29.88
N ARG A 298 20.08 18.85 -29.54
CA ARG A 298 21.54 18.93 -29.40
C ARG A 298 22.23 19.27 -30.70
N GLN A 299 21.79 18.68 -31.82
CA GLN A 299 22.32 19.02 -33.14
C GLN A 299 22.00 20.47 -33.50
N ALA A 300 20.74 20.90 -33.33
CA ALA A 300 20.34 22.28 -33.61
C ALA A 300 21.13 23.30 -32.76
N LEU A 301 21.42 22.99 -31.49
CA LEU A 301 22.24 23.83 -30.63
C LEU A 301 23.70 23.89 -31.11
N ALA A 302 24.26 22.78 -31.57
CA ALA A 302 25.62 22.75 -32.12
C ALA A 302 25.71 23.62 -33.39
N ASP A 303 24.76 23.48 -34.31
CA ASP A 303 24.70 24.29 -35.54
C ASP A 303 24.56 25.78 -35.21
N LYS A 304 23.76 26.14 -34.19
CA LYS A 304 23.62 27.53 -33.73
C LYS A 304 24.91 28.10 -33.14
N ARG A 305 25.64 27.31 -32.36
CA ARG A 305 26.96 27.72 -31.83
C ARG A 305 27.98 27.93 -32.93
N GLU A 306 27.95 27.10 -33.97
CA GLU A 306 28.82 27.28 -35.13
C GLU A 306 28.46 28.56 -35.91
N GLN A 307 27.16 28.82 -36.13
CA GLN A 307 26.68 30.07 -36.74
C GLN A 307 27.10 31.30 -35.92
N GLU A 308 26.99 31.25 -34.60
CA GLU A 308 27.41 32.33 -33.70
C GLU A 308 28.92 32.58 -33.78
N ALA A 309 29.73 31.52 -33.78
CA ALA A 309 31.19 31.64 -33.92
C ALA A 309 31.60 32.26 -35.27
N GLN A 310 30.94 31.88 -36.36
CA GLN A 310 31.14 32.47 -37.67
C GLN A 310 30.75 33.95 -37.69
N MET A 311 29.62 34.32 -37.06
CA MET A 311 29.17 35.70 -36.95
C MET A 311 30.17 36.57 -36.17
N ILE A 312 30.69 36.07 -35.05
CA ILE A 312 31.72 36.77 -34.25
C ILE A 312 32.97 37.02 -35.10
N GLN A 313 33.40 36.03 -35.91
CA GLN A 313 34.57 36.20 -36.78
C GLN A 313 34.35 37.28 -37.85
N VAL A 314 33.15 37.37 -38.42
CA VAL A 314 32.79 38.43 -39.37
C VAL A 314 32.77 39.79 -38.68
N LEU A 315 32.16 39.91 -37.50
CA LEU A 315 32.13 41.15 -36.73
C LEU A 315 33.53 41.65 -36.40
N MET A 316 34.43 40.76 -35.97
CA MET A 316 35.83 41.11 -35.73
C MET A 316 36.52 41.68 -36.97
N ARG A 317 36.29 41.09 -38.15
CA ARG A 317 36.86 41.61 -39.41
C ARG A 317 36.31 43.00 -39.73
N VAL A 318 35.00 43.18 -39.62
CA VAL A 318 34.34 44.47 -39.88
C VAL A 318 34.85 45.55 -38.92
N GLU A 319 34.98 45.25 -37.63
CA GLU A 319 35.53 46.18 -36.63
C GLU A 319 36.98 46.57 -36.97
N GLN A 320 37.79 45.60 -37.40
CA GLN A 320 39.18 45.87 -37.78
C GLN A 320 39.29 46.72 -39.05
N GLU A 321 38.44 46.47 -40.05
CA GLU A 321 38.33 47.33 -41.23
C GLU A 321 37.86 48.75 -40.87
N GLN A 322 36.84 48.88 -40.02
CA GLN A 322 36.37 50.18 -39.53
C GLN A 322 37.48 50.96 -38.82
N LYS A 323 38.24 50.29 -37.94
CA LYS A 323 39.38 50.90 -37.24
C LYS A 323 40.43 51.40 -38.22
N LEU A 324 40.79 50.61 -39.23
CA LEU A 324 41.74 51.03 -40.27
C LEU A 324 41.23 52.24 -41.07
N THR A 325 39.93 52.27 -41.39
CA THR A 325 39.34 53.42 -42.09
C THR A 325 39.34 54.68 -41.24
N GLU A 326 39.09 54.55 -39.93
CA GLU A 326 39.08 55.69 -39.00
C GLU A 326 40.50 56.20 -38.74
N ASP A 327 41.48 55.32 -38.56
CA ASP A 327 42.89 55.70 -38.43
C ASP A 327 43.39 56.44 -39.69
N ALA A 328 42.99 55.99 -40.88
CA ALA A 328 43.30 56.67 -42.14
C ALA A 328 42.64 58.05 -42.23
N ARG A 329 41.38 58.19 -41.77
CA ARG A 329 40.67 59.47 -41.69
C ARG A 329 41.38 60.45 -40.76
N ILE A 330 41.75 60.01 -39.56
CA ILE A 330 42.47 60.81 -38.55
C ILE A 330 43.83 61.25 -39.10
N SER A 331 44.58 60.36 -39.75
CA SER A 331 45.86 60.71 -40.38
C SER A 331 45.70 61.81 -41.44
N ALA A 332 44.69 61.69 -42.31
CA ALA A 332 44.41 62.68 -43.33
C ALA A 332 44.02 64.06 -42.74
N GLU A 333 43.27 64.06 -41.62
CA GLU A 333 42.94 65.30 -40.89
C GLU A 333 44.19 65.97 -40.30
N HIS A 334 45.10 65.19 -39.71
CA HIS A 334 46.37 65.69 -39.21
C HIS A 334 47.26 66.27 -40.32
N ASP A 335 47.36 65.58 -41.46
CA ASP A 335 48.12 66.05 -42.61
C ASP A 335 47.56 67.37 -43.17
N LEU A 336 46.23 67.48 -43.28
CA LEU A 336 45.57 68.71 -43.72
C LEU A 336 45.80 69.86 -42.72
N ALA A 337 45.73 69.59 -41.42
CA ALA A 337 46.00 70.58 -40.38
C ALA A 337 47.46 71.07 -40.42
N ALA A 338 48.41 70.16 -40.63
CA ALA A 338 49.82 70.50 -40.79
C ALA A 338 50.07 71.36 -42.04
N GLN A 339 49.43 71.04 -43.16
CA GLN A 339 49.49 71.86 -44.38
C GLN A 339 48.92 73.26 -44.16
N LYS A 340 47.74 73.38 -43.51
CA LYS A 340 47.14 74.69 -43.17
C LYS A 340 48.05 75.53 -42.28
N TYR A 341 48.68 74.92 -41.27
CA TYR A 341 49.63 75.60 -40.39
C TYR A 341 50.87 76.08 -41.17
N ALA A 342 51.44 75.24 -42.03
CA ALA A 342 52.59 75.62 -42.87
C ALA A 342 52.26 76.80 -43.80
N VAL A 343 51.07 76.83 -44.40
CA VAL A 343 50.61 77.96 -45.21
C VAL A 343 50.47 79.24 -44.38
N HIS A 344 49.95 79.15 -43.15
CA HIS A 344 49.76 80.31 -42.27
C HIS A 344 51.10 80.88 -41.71
N VAL A 345 52.15 80.06 -41.59
CA VAL A 345 53.49 80.52 -41.15
C VAL A 345 54.30 81.19 -42.26
N LEU A 346 53.93 80.93 -43.53
CA LEU A 346 54.59 81.50 -44.72
C LEU A 346 53.97 82.81 -45.21
N GLN A 347 52.84 83.24 -44.62
CA GLN A 347 52.23 84.58 -44.79
C GLN A 347 52.64 85.48 -43.63
#